data_AF-A0A1Z4V215-F1
#
_entry.id   AF-A0A1Z4V215-F1
#
_cell.length_a   1.000
_cell.length_b   1.000
_cell.length_c   1.000
_cell.angle_alpha   90.00
_cell.angle_beta   90.00
_cell.angle_gamma   90.00
#
_symmetry.space_group_name_H-M   'P 1'
#
loop_
_entity.id
_entity.type
_entity.pdbx_description
1 polymer ?
#
loop_
_entity_poly.entity_id
_entity_poly.type
_entity_poly.pdbx_seq_one_letter_code
_entity_poly.pdbx_strand_id
1 'polypeptide(L)' 'MTTSISDPIIQQLNIIPQDLQYQVLEFARNLTKSKIKGVPGEELLKFAGSIPKEDLQLMSETIKQDCEKVDFDEW' A
#
# COMPACT_ATOMS: atom_id res chain seq x y z
N MET A 1 15.90 11.34 -18.31
CA MET A 1 16.73 10.13 -18.24
C MET A 1 16.75 9.69 -16.78
N THR A 2 16.26 8.50 -16.45
CA THR A 2 16.40 7.96 -15.09
C THR A 2 17.84 7.52 -14.93
N THR A 3 18.62 8.25 -14.15
CA THR A 3 19.98 7.84 -13.79
C THR A 3 19.90 6.52 -13.01
N SER A 4 20.73 5.56 -13.42
CA SER A 4 20.84 4.29 -12.71
C SER A 4 21.33 4.53 -11.29
N ILE A 5 20.70 3.89 -10.31
CA ILE A 5 21.13 3.94 -8.90
C ILE A 5 22.12 2.82 -8.54
N SER A 6 22.58 2.03 -9.51
CA SER A 6 23.49 0.90 -9.27
C SER A 6 24.82 1.33 -8.64
N ASP A 7 25.44 2.40 -9.15
CA ASP A 7 26.76 2.85 -8.65
C ASP A 7 26.67 3.33 -7.19
N PRO A 8 25.68 4.16 -6.79
CA PRO A 8 25.45 4.47 -5.38
C PRO A 8 25.25 3.23 -4.48
N ILE A 9 24.50 2.23 -4.95
CA ILE A 9 24.27 0.99 -4.18
C ILE A 9 25.59 0.24 -3.94
N ILE A 10 26.43 0.11 -4.97
CA ILE A 10 27.74 -0.55 -4.87
C ILE A 10 28.65 0.20 -3.89
N GLN A 11 28.68 1.54 -3.95
CA GLN A 11 29.46 2.35 -3.01
C GLN A 11 29.02 2.12 -1.55
N GLN A 12 27.72 2.05 -1.31
CA GLN A 12 27.19 1.80 0.03
C GLN A 12 27.50 0.37 0.51
N LEU A 13 27.48 -0.62 -0.37
CA LEU A 13 27.82 -2.01 -0.02
C LEU A 13 29.28 -2.17 0.43
N ASN A 14 30.20 -1.39 -0.14
CA ASN A 14 31.63 -1.46 0.19
C ASN A 14 31.97 -1.02 1.62
N ILE A 15 31.10 -0.27 2.29
CA ILE A 15 31.36 0.25 3.65
C ILE A 15 30.60 -0.51 4.75
N ILE A 16 29.77 -1.49 4.39
CA ILE A 16 28.97 -2.26 5.34
C ILE A 16 29.63 -3.62 5.61
N PRO A 17 29.59 -4.14 6.86
CA PRO A 17 30.01 -5.50 7.21
C PRO A 17 29.38 -6.60 6.33
N GLN A 18 30.13 -7.70 6.15
CA GLN A 18 29.79 -8.78 5.22
C GLN A 18 28.45 -9.47 5.54
N ASP A 19 28.11 -9.65 6.81
CA ASP A 19 26.84 -10.22 7.27
C ASP A 19 25.63 -9.40 6.81
N LEU A 20 25.74 -8.07 6.86
CA LEU A 20 24.72 -7.16 6.37
C LEU A 20 24.69 -7.09 4.84
N GLN A 21 25.83 -7.24 4.15
CA GLN A 21 25.85 -7.37 2.69
C GLN A 21 25.04 -8.60 2.23
N TYR A 22 25.11 -9.71 2.96
CA TYR A 22 24.28 -10.89 2.69
C TYR A 22 22.78 -10.59 2.84
N GLN A 23 22.39 -9.83 3.86
CA GLN A 23 20.99 -9.41 4.05
C GLN A 23 20.50 -8.54 2.88
N VAL A 24 21.32 -7.60 2.40
CA VAL A 24 20.99 -6.78 1.22
C VAL A 24 20.83 -7.64 -0.03
N LEU A 25 21.72 -8.63 -0.23
CA LEU A 25 21.64 -9.55 -1.37
C LEU A 25 20.35 -10.39 -1.31
N GLU A 26 19.98 -10.90 -0.14
CA GLU A 26 18.74 -11.65 0.05
C GLU A 26 17.51 -10.78 -0.24
N PHE A 27 17.50 -9.56 0.28
CA PHE A 27 16.44 -8.58 0.02
C PHE A 27 16.29 -8.27 -1.47
N ALA A 28 17.39 -7.99 -2.16
CA ALA A 28 17.38 -7.74 -3.61
C ALA A 28 16.85 -8.95 -4.41
N ARG A 29 17.21 -10.18 -4.02
CA ARG A 29 16.65 -11.41 -4.61
C ARG A 29 15.16 -11.57 -4.36
N ASN A 30 14.65 -11.09 -3.21
CA ASN A 30 13.22 -11.10 -2.93
C ASN A 30 12.48 -10.05 -3.74
N LEU A 31 13.06 -8.86 -3.94
CA LEU A 31 12.48 -7.83 -4.80
C LEU A 31 12.32 -8.29 -6.25
N THR A 32 13.29 -9.02 -6.81
CA THR A 32 13.19 -9.55 -8.19
C THR A 32 12.14 -10.65 -8.34
N LYS A 33 11.83 -11.37 -7.26
CA LYS A 33 10.76 -12.38 -7.22
C LYS A 33 9.41 -11.81 -6.83
N SER A 34 9.39 -10.64 -6.19
CA SER A 34 8.19 -9.97 -5.74
C SER A 34 7.42 -9.47 -6.95
N LYS A 35 6.43 -10.26 -7.37
CA LYS A 35 5.39 -9.76 -8.28
C LYS A 35 4.61 -8.67 -7.56
N ILE A 36 4.20 -7.63 -8.28
CA ILE A 36 3.21 -6.67 -7.79
C ILE A 36 2.01 -7.50 -7.33
N LYS A 37 1.70 -7.44 -6.03
CA LYS A 37 0.55 -8.12 -5.44
C LYS A 37 -0.59 -7.11 -5.39
N GLY A 38 -1.71 -7.46 -6.01
CA GLY A 38 -2.89 -6.62 -6.06
C GLY A 38 -3.77 -7.01 -7.24
N VAL A 39 -4.99 -6.48 -7.23
CA VAL A 39 -5.91 -6.58 -8.37
C VAL A 39 -5.63 -5.37 -9.28
N PRO A 40 -5.37 -5.57 -10.58
CA PRO A 40 -5.25 -4.48 -11.54
C PRO A 40 -6.43 -3.52 -11.44
N GLY A 41 -6.18 -2.21 -11.48
CA GLY A 41 -7.25 -1.21 -11.34
C GLY A 41 -8.34 -1.35 -12.40
N GLU A 42 -7.97 -1.80 -13.61
CA GLU A 42 -8.92 -2.13 -14.68
C GLU A 42 -9.95 -3.20 -14.29
N GLU A 43 -9.55 -4.19 -13.48
CA GLU A 43 -10.47 -5.23 -12.98
C GLU A 43 -11.43 -4.71 -11.92
N LEU A 44 -11.12 -3.57 -11.29
CA LEU A 44 -11.98 -2.94 -10.29
C LEU A 44 -13.09 -2.09 -10.92
N LEU A 45 -13.00 -1.76 -12.21
CA LEU A 45 -14.00 -0.95 -12.90
C LEU A 45 -15.40 -1.59 -12.90
N LYS A 46 -15.47 -2.93 -12.79
CA LYS A 46 -16.75 -3.65 -12.64
C LYS A 46 -17.56 -3.23 -11.40
N PHE A 47 -16.90 -2.62 -10.40
CA PHE A 47 -17.56 -2.12 -9.20
C PHE A 47 -17.97 -0.65 -9.30
N ALA A 48 -17.59 0.07 -10.35
CA ALA A 48 -17.98 1.45 -10.54
C ALA A 48 -19.51 1.56 -10.66
N GLY A 49 -20.13 2.33 -9.76
CA GLY A 49 -21.60 2.46 -9.71
C GLY A 49 -22.34 1.22 -9.23
N SER A 50 -21.64 0.23 -8.65
CA SER A 50 -22.27 -1.00 -8.14
C SER A 50 -23.09 -0.81 -6.86
N ILE A 51 -22.90 0.31 -6.15
CA ILE A 51 -23.67 0.65 -4.95
C ILE A 51 -24.99 1.31 -5.40
N PRO A 52 -26.16 0.72 -5.07
CA PRO A 52 -27.45 1.33 -5.33
C PRO A 52 -27.56 2.74 -4.74
N LYS A 53 -28.37 3.59 -5.36
CA LYS A 53 -28.53 4.98 -4.91
C LYS A 53 -29.13 5.05 -3.51
N GLU A 54 -30.03 4.13 -3.21
CA GLU A 54 -30.73 4.02 -1.93
C GLU A 54 -29.72 3.69 -0.82
N ASP A 55 -28.79 2.77 -1.09
CA ASP A 55 -27.72 2.41 -0.17
C ASP A 55 -26.74 3.57 0.03
N LEU A 56 -26.41 4.32 -1.02
CA LEU A 56 -25.60 5.54 -0.91
C LEU A 56 -26.28 6.61 -0.04
N GLN A 57 -27.60 6.76 -0.15
CA GLN A 57 -28.36 7.69 0.69
C GLN A 57 -28.36 7.24 2.15
N LEU A 58 -28.64 5.96 2.40
CA LEU A 58 -28.59 5.37 3.74
C LEU A 58 -27.22 5.58 4.40
N MET A 59 -26.13 5.25 3.69
CA MET A 59 -24.77 5.46 4.19
C MET A 59 -24.51 6.94 4.53
N SER A 60 -24.96 7.87 3.66
CA SER A 60 -24.79 9.30 3.90
C SER A 60 -25.57 9.79 5.13
N GLU A 61 -26.80 9.31 5.31
CA GLU A 61 -27.65 9.64 6.44
C GLU A 61 -27.07 9.11 7.75
N THR A 62 -26.66 7.83 7.79
CA THR A 62 -26.03 7.22 8.97
C THR A 62 -24.75 7.95 9.36
N ILE A 63 -23.86 8.26 8.39
CA ILE A 63 -22.66 9.04 8.67
C ILE A 63 -23.04 10.40 9.26
N LYS A 64 -23.98 11.15 8.65
CA LYS A 64 -24.38 12.46 9.19
C LYS A 64 -25.02 12.38 10.57
N GLN A 65 -25.78 11.32 10.84
CA GLN A 65 -26.43 11.14 12.12
C GLN A 65 -25.40 10.90 13.21
N ASP A 66 -24.36 10.10 12.98
CA ASP A 66 -23.48 9.61 14.05
C ASP A 66 -22.03 10.08 13.95
N CYS A 67 -21.67 10.84 12.91
CA CYS A 67 -20.37 11.48 12.80
C CYS A 67 -20.15 12.39 14.00
N GLU A 68 -19.00 12.22 14.67
CA GLU A 68 -18.57 13.02 15.82
C GLU A 68 -19.47 12.89 17.07
N LYS A 69 -20.43 11.95 17.09
CA LYS A 69 -21.07 11.54 18.35
C LYS A 69 -20.11 10.67 19.13
N VAL A 70 -19.79 11.10 20.34
CA VAL A 70 -19.05 10.32 21.32
C VAL A 70 -20.05 9.95 22.41
N ASP A 71 -20.30 8.66 22.59
CA ASP A 71 -21.00 8.17 23.77
C ASP A 71 -20.01 8.13 24.94
N PHE A 72 -20.23 8.99 25.93
CA PHE A 72 -19.38 9.11 27.12
C PHE A 72 -19.61 7.98 28.13
N ASP A 73 -20.68 7.21 27.97
CA ASP A 73 -21.09 6.13 28.88
C ASP A 73 -20.81 4.73 28.30
N GLU A 74 -20.23 4.63 27.09
CA GLU A 74 -19.88 3.36 26.43
C GLU A 74 -18.48 2.79 26.80
N TRP A 75 -17.76 3.39 27.77
CA TRP A 75 -16.42 2.95 28.20
C TRP A 75 -16.29 2.70 29.71
#